data_AF-A0A1Q6TW04-F1
#
_entry.id   AF-A0A1Q6TW04-F1
#
_cell.length_a   1.000
_cell.length_b   1.000
_cell.length_c   1.000
_cell.angle_alpha   90.00
_cell.angle_beta   90.00
_cell.angle_gamma   90.00
#
_symmetry.space_group_name_H-M   'P 1'
#
loop_
_entity.id
_entity.type
_entity.pdbx_description
1 polymer ?
#
loop_
_entity_poly.entity_id
_entity_poly.type
_entity_poly.pdbx_seq_one_letter_code
_entity_poly.pdbx_strand_id
1 'polypeptide(L)'
;MPSMYASTFEFLSAEIFGRDKRFQVDGSLLSAKNISAAIKQVFNFNMVFGPFKKSMVDKIKWKSYIPQDIREYSINKINEARAERLNKWKNFLQEPGAAKGLFDEPVDEELAAKIENNNALKLIVWNAVNSEVKENNRHIPVPFNQKALKETVNYFNDLAPKDRQVACANISFLDYYTHRLRDNLLMDMNLSENNSVWVKIPSIKHDPFNKEANIKKLEILSCKNWCTRSSVDKAEAALEDGDFYIYLERNKAKLWEPLVGMTTAKGKIDQIQGVENNNIVPLKLVDEIEVFINKSNLKCHSGIYDEGPKAYQAILISKKLNEQDGVSGKTFARAIKENDTQAMFDALGVKNRKVEGDLLEIATYKPSYNLVQTSGITAPYSMFGLNEDDLLADVKKIDGNFVLYNKNPLYNSLITHFPSKLETVTGKIECTKKQYEKFGEDMLRAVDGKADRIIVH
;
A
#
# COMPACT_ATOMS: atom_id res chain seq x y z
N MET A 1 -37.54 -0.67 -4.04
CA MET A 1 -38.37 0.28 -4.83
C MET A 1 -37.50 0.89 -5.92
N PRO A 2 -38.02 1.14 -7.13
CA PRO A 2 -37.26 1.80 -8.19
C PRO A 2 -36.79 3.20 -7.80
N SER A 3 -35.61 3.59 -8.24
CA SER A 3 -35.09 4.96 -8.11
C SER A 3 -35.96 5.95 -8.89
N MET A 4 -36.37 7.04 -8.26
CA MET A 4 -37.22 8.08 -8.87
C MET A 4 -36.42 9.19 -9.57
N TYR A 5 -35.09 9.16 -9.48
CA TYR A 5 -34.19 10.14 -10.10
C TYR A 5 -34.19 10.00 -11.62
N ALA A 6 -33.99 11.09 -12.37
CA ALA A 6 -34.03 11.02 -13.83
C ALA A 6 -32.85 10.21 -14.38
N SER A 7 -31.68 10.32 -13.75
CA SER A 7 -30.48 9.56 -14.11
C SER A 7 -29.78 8.93 -12.91
N THR A 8 -28.90 7.97 -13.19
CA THR A 8 -27.99 7.41 -12.19
C THR A 8 -27.07 8.47 -11.60
N PHE A 9 -26.64 9.47 -12.40
CA PHE A 9 -25.77 10.54 -11.93
C PHE A 9 -26.47 11.49 -10.96
N GLU A 10 -27.75 11.78 -11.15
CA GLU A 10 -28.55 12.53 -10.19
C GLU A 10 -28.76 11.74 -8.88
N PHE A 11 -29.05 10.44 -8.99
CA PHE A 11 -29.13 9.55 -7.82
C PHE A 11 -27.82 9.60 -7.00
N LEU A 12 -26.68 9.41 -7.66
CA LEU A 12 -25.36 9.48 -7.01
C LEU A 12 -25.05 10.88 -6.46
N SER A 13 -25.53 11.94 -7.11
CA SER A 13 -25.33 13.32 -6.65
C SER A 13 -26.06 13.57 -5.33
N ALA A 14 -27.28 13.04 -5.19
CA ALA A 14 -28.03 13.11 -3.93
C ALA A 14 -27.31 12.38 -2.79
N GLU A 15 -26.72 11.21 -3.07
CA GLU A 15 -25.90 10.49 -2.08
C GLU A 15 -24.65 11.28 -1.68
N ILE A 16 -23.97 11.94 -2.63
CA ILE A 16 -22.82 12.79 -2.35
C ILE A 16 -23.21 13.98 -1.47
N PHE A 17 -24.28 14.69 -1.82
CA PHE A 17 -24.72 15.85 -1.05
C PHE A 17 -25.23 15.47 0.35
N GLY A 18 -25.89 14.32 0.49
CA GLY A 18 -26.35 13.82 1.79
C GLY A 18 -25.21 13.49 2.77
N ARG A 19 -24.03 13.12 2.26
CA ARG A 19 -22.86 12.78 3.10
C ARG A 19 -21.83 13.88 3.22
N ASP A 20 -21.68 14.73 2.21
CA ASP A 20 -20.60 15.70 2.11
C ASP A 20 -21.09 17.14 2.36
N LYS A 21 -20.94 17.56 3.61
CA LYS A 21 -21.35 18.89 4.09
C LYS A 21 -20.62 20.03 3.39
N ARG A 22 -19.52 19.78 2.66
CA ARG A 22 -18.80 20.84 1.92
C ARG A 22 -19.69 21.51 0.88
N PHE A 23 -20.66 20.80 0.32
CA PHE A 23 -21.57 21.35 -0.70
C PHE A 23 -22.70 22.20 -0.11
N GLN A 24 -22.90 22.19 1.21
CA GLN A 24 -23.92 23.00 1.90
C GLN A 24 -25.34 22.84 1.32
N VAL A 25 -25.65 21.65 0.78
CA VAL A 25 -26.96 21.33 0.23
C VAL A 25 -27.88 20.83 1.35
N ASP A 26 -29.02 21.50 1.50
CA ASP A 26 -30.04 21.12 2.48
C ASP A 26 -30.72 19.78 2.12
N GLY A 27 -31.11 19.02 3.14
CA GLY A 27 -31.76 17.71 2.96
C GLY A 27 -33.04 17.75 2.11
N SER A 28 -33.79 18.86 2.14
CA SER A 28 -35.00 19.07 1.33
C SER A 28 -34.73 19.12 -0.18
N LEU A 29 -33.48 19.39 -0.57
CA LEU A 29 -33.06 19.45 -1.97
C LEU A 29 -32.55 18.10 -2.51
N LEU A 30 -32.45 17.08 -1.66
CA LEU A 30 -31.92 15.77 -2.07
C LEU A 30 -32.95 14.91 -2.82
N SER A 31 -34.24 15.29 -2.83
CA SER A 31 -35.27 14.52 -3.53
C SER A 31 -35.07 14.53 -5.05
N ALA A 32 -35.59 13.51 -5.74
CA ALA A 32 -35.56 13.40 -7.20
C ALA A 32 -36.14 14.63 -7.93
N LYS A 33 -37.06 15.37 -7.30
CA LYS A 33 -37.66 16.59 -7.86
C LYS A 33 -36.73 17.80 -7.75
N ASN A 34 -35.88 17.86 -6.73
CA ASN A 34 -35.13 19.05 -6.37
C ASN A 34 -33.61 18.94 -6.64
N ILE A 35 -33.10 17.71 -6.83
CA ILE A 35 -31.66 17.46 -6.93
C ILE A 35 -31.00 18.24 -8.07
N SER A 36 -31.66 18.39 -9.21
CA SER A 36 -31.11 19.14 -10.35
C SER A 36 -30.90 20.62 -10.01
N ALA A 37 -31.73 21.19 -9.13
CA ALA A 37 -31.57 22.56 -8.62
C ALA A 37 -30.36 22.66 -7.67
N ALA A 38 -30.19 21.70 -6.76
CA ALA A 38 -29.00 21.63 -5.89
C ALA A 38 -27.70 21.50 -6.70
N ILE A 39 -27.70 20.65 -7.73
CA ILE A 39 -26.55 20.50 -8.64
C ILE A 39 -26.24 21.85 -9.30
N LYS A 40 -27.23 22.55 -9.87
CA LYS A 40 -27.02 23.87 -10.48
C LYS A 40 -26.45 24.87 -9.46
N GLN A 41 -26.97 24.90 -8.24
CA GLN A 41 -26.52 25.79 -7.17
C GLN A 41 -25.03 25.60 -6.85
N VAL A 42 -24.56 24.36 -6.67
CA VAL A 42 -23.15 24.11 -6.34
C VAL A 42 -22.18 24.44 -7.47
N PHE A 43 -22.61 24.33 -8.74
CA PHE A 43 -21.81 24.78 -9.89
C PHE A 43 -21.77 26.32 -9.96
N ASN A 44 -22.90 26.99 -9.76
CA ASN A 44 -22.97 28.45 -9.76
C ASN A 44 -22.12 29.08 -8.65
N PHE A 45 -22.01 28.42 -7.49
CA PHE A 45 -21.12 28.84 -6.41
C PHE A 45 -19.68 28.33 -6.53
N ASN A 46 -19.32 27.70 -7.66
CA ASN A 46 -17.99 27.15 -7.92
C ASN A 46 -17.48 26.20 -6.82
N MET A 47 -18.38 25.42 -6.23
CA MET A 47 -18.08 24.51 -5.12
C MET A 47 -17.57 23.13 -5.60
N VAL A 48 -17.75 22.83 -6.89
CA VAL A 48 -17.36 21.54 -7.47
C VAL A 48 -15.85 21.50 -7.73
N PHE A 49 -15.32 22.36 -8.60
CA PHE A 49 -13.92 22.35 -9.02
C PHE A 49 -12.97 23.13 -8.10
N GLY A 50 -13.20 23.04 -6.78
CA GLY A 50 -12.36 23.65 -5.76
C GLY A 50 -10.93 23.09 -5.72
N PRO A 51 -10.02 23.73 -4.96
CA PRO A 51 -8.65 23.24 -4.80
C PRO A 51 -8.65 21.84 -4.18
N PHE A 52 -7.70 21.01 -4.61
CA PHE A 52 -7.50 19.69 -4.03
C PHE A 52 -6.64 19.76 -2.77
N LYS A 53 -6.76 18.74 -1.92
CA LYS A 53 -5.97 18.64 -0.70
C LYS A 53 -4.52 18.27 -1.01
N LYS A 54 -3.58 19.11 -0.61
CA LYS A 54 -2.15 18.78 -0.65
C LYS A 54 -1.82 17.78 0.46
N SER A 55 -0.96 16.82 0.17
CA SER A 55 -0.35 15.95 1.18
C SER A 55 0.59 16.79 2.04
N MET A 56 0.61 16.54 3.35
CA MET A 56 1.45 17.26 4.29
C MET A 56 2.42 16.31 5.00
N VAL A 57 3.69 16.70 5.07
CA VAL A 57 4.80 15.85 5.54
C VAL A 57 4.56 15.34 6.96
N ASP A 58 4.08 16.21 7.84
CA ASP A 58 3.77 15.98 9.25
C ASP A 58 2.55 15.06 9.47
N LYS A 59 1.64 14.98 8.50
CA LYS A 59 0.44 14.12 8.56
C LYS A 59 0.65 12.73 7.98
N ILE A 60 1.77 12.48 7.31
CA ILE A 60 2.12 11.15 6.80
C ILE A 60 2.85 10.35 7.87
N LYS A 61 2.45 9.09 8.04
CA LYS A 61 3.22 8.13 8.83
C LYS A 61 4.47 7.72 8.04
N TRP A 62 5.61 8.18 8.51
CA TRP A 62 6.91 7.80 7.96
C TRP A 62 7.55 6.70 8.78
N LYS A 63 8.39 5.89 8.12
CA LYS A 63 9.34 5.06 8.85
C LYS A 63 10.35 5.98 9.53
N SER A 64 10.64 5.72 10.81
CA SER A 64 11.44 6.60 11.67
C SER A 64 12.82 6.94 11.08
N TYR A 65 13.39 6.02 10.32
CA TYR A 65 14.72 6.12 9.70
C TYR A 65 14.78 6.94 8.41
N ILE A 66 13.64 7.35 7.81
CA ILE A 66 13.66 8.14 6.57
C ILE A 66 14.07 9.58 6.91
N PRO A 67 15.12 10.16 6.31
CA PRO A 67 15.53 11.55 6.57
C PRO A 67 14.48 12.60 6.19
N GLN A 68 14.42 13.72 6.92
CA GLN A 68 13.36 14.75 6.78
C GLN A 68 13.33 15.40 5.38
N ASP A 69 14.48 15.69 4.81
CA ASP A 69 14.65 16.22 3.44
C ASP A 69 14.08 15.25 2.39
N ILE A 70 14.30 13.94 2.57
CA ILE A 70 13.73 12.91 1.69
C ILE A 70 12.20 12.84 1.83
N ARG A 71 11.67 13.01 3.05
CA ARG A 71 10.22 13.08 3.29
C ARG A 71 9.60 14.27 2.57
N GLU A 72 10.21 15.45 2.71
CA GLU A 72 9.77 16.69 2.07
C GLU A 72 9.83 16.59 0.54
N TYR A 73 10.96 16.14 0.00
CA TYR A 73 11.12 15.91 -1.44
C TYR A 73 10.03 14.99 -2.00
N SER A 74 9.79 13.86 -1.34
CA SER A 74 8.77 12.88 -1.76
C SER A 74 7.35 13.49 -1.75
N ILE A 75 7.03 14.29 -0.73
CA ILE A 75 5.71 14.93 -0.62
C ILE A 75 5.51 16.02 -1.67
N ASN A 76 6.56 16.77 -1.99
CA ASN A 76 6.53 17.74 -3.08
C ASN A 76 6.23 17.04 -4.41
N LYS A 77 6.91 15.92 -4.72
CA LYS A 77 6.64 15.12 -5.93
C LYS A 77 5.22 14.56 -5.98
N ILE A 78 4.69 14.07 -4.87
CA ILE A 78 3.28 13.63 -4.79
C ILE A 78 2.32 14.78 -5.08
N ASN A 79 2.59 15.98 -4.55
CA ASN A 79 1.73 17.14 -4.75
C ASN A 79 1.83 17.70 -6.18
N GLU A 80 3.01 17.67 -6.81
CA GLU A 80 3.20 17.95 -8.24
C GLU A 80 2.38 16.99 -9.10
N ALA A 81 2.48 15.68 -8.84
CA ALA A 81 1.72 14.65 -9.54
C ALA A 81 0.20 14.82 -9.38
N ARG A 82 -0.27 15.15 -8.18
CA ARG A 82 -1.69 15.47 -7.92
C ARG A 82 -2.15 16.66 -8.76
N ALA A 83 -1.36 17.73 -8.79
CA ALA A 83 -1.68 18.93 -9.54
C ALA A 83 -1.82 18.61 -11.03
N GLU A 84 -0.83 17.93 -11.60
CA GLU A 84 -0.85 17.54 -13.01
C GLU A 84 -2.09 16.69 -13.33
N ARG A 85 -2.34 15.63 -12.54
CA ARG A 85 -3.44 14.70 -12.79
C ARG A 85 -4.80 15.38 -12.69
N LEU A 86 -5.03 16.13 -11.62
CA LEU A 86 -6.32 16.77 -11.37
C LEU A 86 -6.57 17.95 -12.31
N ASN A 87 -5.52 18.66 -12.76
CA ASN A 87 -5.68 19.69 -13.78
C ASN A 87 -6.12 19.08 -15.12
N LYS A 88 -5.55 17.93 -15.54
CA LYS A 88 -6.01 17.21 -16.74
C LYS A 88 -7.49 16.83 -16.64
N TRP A 89 -7.90 16.25 -15.51
CA TRP A 89 -9.32 15.93 -15.24
C TRP A 89 -10.21 17.18 -15.24
N LYS A 90 -9.81 18.23 -14.54
CA LYS A 90 -10.56 19.48 -14.41
C LYS A 90 -10.77 20.15 -15.76
N ASN A 91 -9.71 20.28 -16.55
CA ASN A 91 -9.76 20.91 -17.87
C ASN A 91 -10.76 20.19 -18.78
N PHE A 92 -10.71 18.85 -18.83
CA PHE A 92 -11.68 18.07 -19.61
C PHE A 92 -13.11 18.27 -19.14
N LEU A 93 -13.36 18.26 -17.83
CA LEU A 93 -14.73 18.37 -17.30
C LEU A 93 -15.32 19.78 -17.44
N GLN A 94 -14.48 20.81 -17.38
CA GLN A 94 -14.93 22.20 -17.57
C GLN A 94 -15.18 22.52 -19.04
N GLU A 95 -14.23 22.18 -19.91
CA GLU A 95 -14.27 22.54 -21.34
C GLU A 95 -13.90 21.34 -22.23
N PRO A 96 -14.77 20.31 -22.35
CA PRO A 96 -14.46 19.09 -23.09
C PRO A 96 -14.04 19.34 -24.55
N GLY A 97 -14.71 20.29 -25.23
CA GLY A 97 -14.43 20.64 -26.63
C GLY A 97 -13.16 21.48 -26.84
N ALA A 98 -12.73 22.24 -25.83
CA ALA A 98 -11.51 23.06 -25.88
C ALA A 98 -10.26 22.25 -25.48
N ALA A 99 -10.42 21.02 -25.00
CA ALA A 99 -9.32 20.16 -24.59
C ALA A 99 -8.51 19.56 -25.77
N LYS A 100 -8.74 20.01 -27.01
CA LYS A 100 -7.95 19.64 -28.18
C LYS A 100 -6.48 20.02 -27.96
N GLY A 101 -5.59 19.02 -28.00
CA GLY A 101 -4.15 19.19 -27.77
C GLY A 101 -3.71 19.12 -26.30
N LEU A 102 -4.62 18.93 -25.34
CA LEU A 102 -4.27 18.67 -23.94
C LEU A 102 -3.99 17.19 -23.63
N PHE A 103 -4.28 16.30 -24.59
CA PHE A 103 -4.12 14.85 -24.48
C PHE A 103 -3.34 14.30 -25.66
N ASP A 104 -2.70 13.14 -25.44
CA ASP A 104 -1.95 12.41 -26.49
C ASP A 104 -2.86 11.96 -27.65
N GLU A 105 -4.16 11.83 -27.39
CA GLU A 105 -5.17 11.37 -28.33
C GLU A 105 -6.17 12.48 -28.68
N PRO A 106 -6.76 12.48 -29.90
CA PRO A 106 -7.86 13.37 -30.24
C PRO A 106 -9.02 13.28 -29.24
N VAL A 107 -9.75 14.37 -29.05
CA VAL A 107 -10.94 14.40 -28.19
C VAL A 107 -12.03 13.49 -28.76
N ASP A 108 -12.57 12.59 -27.94
CA ASP A 108 -13.76 11.78 -28.28
C ASP A 108 -14.99 12.69 -28.22
N GLU A 109 -15.49 13.08 -29.40
CA GLU A 109 -16.57 14.07 -29.53
C GLU A 109 -17.89 13.61 -28.90
N GLU A 110 -18.18 12.30 -28.92
CA GLU A 110 -19.38 11.74 -28.30
C GLU A 110 -19.31 11.86 -26.78
N LEU A 111 -18.16 11.52 -26.19
CA LEU A 111 -17.93 11.67 -24.76
C LEU A 111 -17.95 13.15 -24.35
N ALA A 112 -17.30 14.01 -25.13
CA ALA A 112 -17.27 15.46 -24.89
C ALA A 112 -18.69 16.04 -24.85
N ALA A 113 -19.52 15.71 -25.85
CA ALA A 113 -20.91 16.16 -25.92
C ALA A 113 -21.75 15.65 -24.72
N LYS A 114 -21.56 14.39 -24.29
CA LYS A 114 -22.23 13.83 -23.10
C LYS A 114 -21.88 14.57 -21.80
N ILE A 115 -20.65 15.07 -21.69
CA ILE A 115 -20.17 15.76 -20.49
C ILE A 115 -20.54 17.24 -20.51
N GLU A 116 -20.42 17.92 -21.66
CA GLU A 116 -20.50 19.37 -21.79
C GLU A 116 -21.68 20.00 -21.04
N ASN A 117 -22.87 19.41 -21.18
CA ASN A 117 -24.12 19.91 -20.60
C ASN A 117 -24.64 19.07 -19.42
N ASN A 118 -23.84 18.15 -18.87
CA ASN A 118 -24.26 17.24 -17.80
C ASN A 118 -23.52 17.52 -16.49
N ASN A 119 -24.02 18.49 -15.72
CA ASN A 119 -23.45 18.86 -14.42
C ASN A 119 -23.48 17.72 -13.38
N ALA A 120 -24.50 16.85 -13.43
CA ALA A 120 -24.55 15.68 -12.55
C ALA A 120 -23.36 14.75 -12.83
N LEU A 121 -23.13 14.42 -14.11
CA LEU A 121 -21.98 13.62 -14.53
C LEU A 121 -20.65 14.29 -14.16
N LYS A 122 -20.47 15.58 -14.46
CA LYS A 122 -19.27 16.35 -14.08
C LYS A 122 -18.99 16.25 -12.58
N LEU A 123 -20.02 16.39 -11.74
CA LEU A 123 -19.93 16.26 -10.29
C LEU A 123 -19.49 14.85 -9.88
N ILE A 124 -20.10 13.79 -10.44
CA ILE A 124 -19.74 12.41 -10.12
C ILE A 124 -18.28 12.12 -10.48
N VAL A 125 -17.87 12.45 -11.70
CA VAL A 125 -16.50 12.19 -12.17
C VAL A 125 -15.49 12.94 -11.30
N TRP A 126 -15.71 14.24 -11.08
CA TRP A 126 -14.80 15.05 -10.27
C TRP A 126 -14.72 14.55 -8.83
N ASN A 127 -15.86 14.27 -8.20
CA ASN A 127 -15.89 13.75 -6.84
C ASN A 127 -15.18 12.38 -6.74
N ALA A 128 -15.36 11.51 -7.73
CA ALA A 128 -14.71 10.20 -7.78
C ALA A 128 -13.18 10.34 -7.78
N VAL A 129 -12.60 11.19 -8.64
CA VAL A 129 -11.13 11.30 -8.78
C VAL A 129 -10.47 12.13 -7.68
N ASN A 130 -11.20 13.06 -7.05
CA ASN A 130 -10.65 14.00 -6.06
C ASN A 130 -10.87 13.55 -4.60
N SER A 131 -11.93 12.79 -4.29
CA SER A 131 -12.28 12.48 -2.89
C SER A 131 -11.31 11.53 -2.17
N GLU A 132 -10.53 10.72 -2.90
CA GLU A 132 -9.50 9.87 -2.31
C GLU A 132 -8.24 10.63 -1.87
N VAL A 133 -8.09 11.88 -2.32
CA VAL A 133 -6.93 12.73 -2.04
C VAL A 133 -7.11 13.40 -0.67
N LYS A 134 -6.23 13.08 0.27
CA LYS A 134 -6.25 13.62 1.64
C LYS A 134 -4.88 14.21 2.00
N GLU A 135 -4.87 15.00 3.07
CA GLU A 135 -3.65 15.61 3.60
C GLU A 135 -2.73 14.57 4.25
N ASN A 136 -3.30 13.47 4.75
CA ASN A 136 -2.61 12.41 5.47
C ASN A 136 -2.40 11.13 4.64
N ASN A 137 -2.47 11.22 3.31
CA ASN A 137 -2.15 10.10 2.43
C ASN A 137 -1.27 10.53 1.27
N ARG A 138 -0.61 9.56 0.65
CA ARG A 138 0.27 9.74 -0.51
C ARG A 138 -0.42 9.43 -1.84
N HIS A 139 -1.75 9.35 -1.84
CA HIS A 139 -2.51 8.91 -3.02
C HIS A 139 -2.36 9.90 -4.17
N ILE A 140 -2.11 9.38 -5.37
CA ILE A 140 -2.14 10.14 -6.62
C ILE A 140 -3.39 9.66 -7.40
N PRO A 141 -4.22 10.58 -7.93
CA PRO A 141 -5.39 10.21 -8.72
C PRO A 141 -5.05 9.34 -9.94
N VAL A 142 -6.03 8.56 -10.37
CA VAL A 142 -5.94 7.75 -11.60
C VAL A 142 -5.60 8.61 -12.84
N PRO A 143 -4.84 8.06 -13.81
CA PRO A 143 -4.66 8.71 -15.10
C PRO A 143 -5.99 8.99 -15.78
N PHE A 144 -6.07 10.10 -16.51
CA PHE A 144 -7.18 10.40 -17.39
C PHE A 144 -7.07 9.59 -18.69
N ASN A 145 -8.18 8.97 -19.12
CA ASN A 145 -8.29 8.22 -20.36
C ASN A 145 -9.73 8.28 -20.88
N GLN A 146 -9.90 8.75 -22.11
CA GLN A 146 -11.22 8.99 -22.70
C GLN A 146 -12.01 7.70 -22.93
N LYS A 147 -11.36 6.64 -23.44
CA LYS A 147 -12.01 5.33 -23.68
C LYS A 147 -12.56 4.73 -22.39
N ALA A 148 -11.73 4.66 -21.34
CA ALA A 148 -12.16 4.14 -20.04
C ALA A 148 -13.28 4.98 -19.42
N LEU A 149 -13.22 6.31 -19.58
CA LEU A 149 -14.26 7.21 -19.07
C LEU A 149 -15.58 6.99 -19.82
N LYS A 150 -15.55 6.89 -21.15
CA LYS A 150 -16.73 6.64 -21.99
C LYS A 150 -17.43 5.34 -21.62
N GLU A 151 -16.68 4.26 -21.49
CA GLU A 151 -17.21 2.96 -21.08
C GLU A 151 -17.82 3.00 -19.67
N THR A 152 -17.17 3.72 -18.75
CA THR A 152 -17.70 3.92 -17.39
C THR A 152 -18.99 4.72 -17.41
N VAL A 153 -19.03 5.82 -18.17
CA VAL A 153 -20.23 6.66 -18.31
C VAL A 153 -21.38 5.86 -18.88
N ASN A 154 -21.15 5.08 -19.94
CA ASN A 154 -22.16 4.22 -20.55
C ASN A 154 -22.69 3.18 -19.54
N TYR A 155 -21.80 2.47 -18.82
CA TYR A 155 -22.21 1.50 -17.81
C TYR A 155 -23.19 2.09 -16.77
N PHE A 156 -22.87 3.25 -16.18
CA PHE A 156 -23.75 3.87 -15.18
C PHE A 156 -25.01 4.50 -15.80
N ASN A 157 -24.92 5.00 -17.03
CA ASN A 157 -26.05 5.57 -17.75
C ASN A 157 -27.12 4.50 -18.07
N ASP A 158 -26.68 3.29 -18.39
CA ASP A 158 -27.54 2.18 -18.82
C ASP A 158 -28.17 1.41 -17.64
N LEU A 159 -27.83 1.76 -16.39
CA LEU A 159 -28.43 1.17 -15.20
C LEU A 159 -29.92 1.51 -15.10
N ALA A 160 -30.76 0.47 -15.14
CA ALA A 160 -32.20 0.63 -14.95
C ALA A 160 -32.51 1.19 -13.54
N PRO A 161 -33.57 2.01 -13.38
CA PRO A 161 -33.87 2.65 -12.10
C PRO A 161 -33.98 1.72 -10.89
N LYS A 162 -34.44 0.48 -11.09
CA LYS A 162 -34.55 -0.54 -10.04
C LYS A 162 -33.19 -1.08 -9.55
N ASP A 163 -32.16 -1.00 -10.39
CA ASP A 163 -30.85 -1.61 -10.14
C ASP A 163 -29.84 -0.61 -9.56
N ARG A 164 -30.07 0.70 -9.74
CA ARG A 164 -29.16 1.78 -9.31
C ARG A 164 -28.71 1.65 -7.86
N GLN A 165 -29.63 1.41 -6.92
CA GLN A 165 -29.29 1.34 -5.49
C GLN A 165 -28.31 0.19 -5.19
N VAL A 166 -28.55 -1.00 -5.76
CA VAL A 166 -27.71 -2.17 -5.52
C VAL A 166 -26.38 -2.06 -6.27
N ALA A 167 -26.43 -1.68 -7.55
CA ALA A 167 -25.24 -1.57 -8.39
C ALA A 167 -24.27 -0.48 -7.87
N CYS A 168 -24.78 0.72 -7.56
CA CYS A 168 -23.96 1.82 -7.08
C CYS A 168 -23.44 1.63 -5.65
N ALA A 169 -24.12 0.84 -4.82
CA ALA A 169 -23.62 0.46 -3.50
C ALA A 169 -22.46 -0.54 -3.59
N ASN A 170 -22.45 -1.40 -4.61
CA ASN A 170 -21.45 -2.45 -4.78
C ASN A 170 -20.21 -1.98 -5.55
N ILE A 171 -20.38 -1.09 -6.53
CA ILE A 171 -19.30 -0.64 -7.41
C ILE A 171 -19.35 0.88 -7.52
N SER A 172 -18.30 1.56 -7.04
CA SER A 172 -18.19 3.01 -7.19
C SER A 172 -17.79 3.39 -8.62
N PHE A 173 -18.05 4.64 -9.00
CA PHE A 173 -17.61 5.18 -10.29
C PHE A 173 -16.09 5.05 -10.48
N LEU A 174 -15.31 5.32 -9.43
CA LEU A 174 -13.85 5.24 -9.50
C LEU A 174 -13.37 3.78 -9.66
N ASP A 175 -14.00 2.82 -8.98
CA ASP A 175 -13.64 1.41 -9.08
C ASP A 175 -13.86 0.89 -10.51
N TYR A 176 -15.03 1.20 -11.08
CA TYR A 176 -15.33 0.78 -12.45
C TYR A 176 -14.44 1.49 -13.48
N TYR A 177 -14.18 2.79 -13.31
CA TYR A 177 -13.23 3.52 -14.17
C TYR A 177 -11.82 2.93 -14.12
N THR A 178 -11.32 2.66 -12.91
CA THR A 178 -10.01 2.04 -12.72
C THR A 178 -9.97 0.64 -13.31
N HIS A 179 -11.07 -0.12 -13.20
CA HIS A 179 -11.22 -1.38 -13.89
C HIS A 179 -11.13 -1.22 -15.40
N ARG A 180 -11.89 -0.30 -16.04
CA ARG A 180 -11.85 -0.09 -17.50
C ARG A 180 -10.48 0.36 -17.99
N LEU A 181 -9.76 1.20 -17.24
CA LEU A 181 -8.36 1.53 -17.55
C LEU A 181 -7.50 0.28 -17.71
N ARG A 182 -7.58 -0.64 -16.74
CA ARG A 182 -6.80 -1.88 -16.73
C ARG A 182 -7.31 -2.87 -17.76
N ASP A 183 -8.62 -3.02 -17.86
CA ASP A 183 -9.27 -4.01 -18.74
C ASP A 183 -9.02 -3.68 -20.21
N ASN A 184 -9.12 -2.42 -20.62
CA ASN A 184 -8.76 -1.98 -21.97
C ASN A 184 -7.31 -2.34 -22.32
N LEU A 185 -6.39 -2.02 -21.41
CA LEU A 185 -4.98 -2.33 -21.57
C LEU A 185 -4.74 -3.85 -21.67
N LEU A 186 -5.45 -4.65 -20.86
CA LEU A 186 -5.35 -6.11 -20.89
C LEU A 186 -6.03 -6.71 -22.13
N MET A 187 -7.09 -6.11 -22.66
CA MET A 187 -7.69 -6.49 -23.94
C MET A 187 -6.69 -6.29 -25.07
N ASP A 188 -6.01 -5.15 -25.12
CA ASP A 188 -4.97 -4.87 -26.12
C ASP A 188 -3.79 -5.86 -26.04
N MET A 189 -3.59 -6.49 -24.87
CA MET A 189 -2.59 -7.53 -24.63
C MET A 189 -3.13 -8.97 -24.81
N ASN A 190 -4.40 -9.17 -25.16
CA ASN A 190 -5.09 -10.47 -25.20
C ASN A 190 -5.07 -11.22 -23.85
N LEU A 191 -5.16 -10.48 -22.75
CA LEU A 191 -5.08 -10.98 -21.39
C LEU A 191 -6.39 -10.84 -20.60
N SER A 192 -7.36 -10.04 -21.08
CA SER A 192 -8.59 -9.70 -20.34
C SER A 192 -9.51 -10.89 -20.04
N GLU A 193 -9.53 -11.93 -20.88
CA GLU A 193 -10.38 -13.12 -20.69
C GLU A 193 -9.94 -14.00 -19.51
N ASN A 194 -8.74 -13.78 -18.96
CA ASN A 194 -8.25 -14.53 -17.82
C ASN A 194 -8.84 -14.02 -16.49
N ASN A 195 -8.85 -14.87 -15.48
CA ASN A 195 -9.21 -14.47 -14.10
C ASN A 195 -8.03 -13.84 -13.35
N SER A 196 -6.80 -14.21 -13.71
CA SER A 196 -5.57 -13.64 -13.19
C SER A 196 -4.47 -13.64 -14.24
N VAL A 197 -3.56 -12.66 -14.15
CA VAL A 197 -2.51 -12.44 -15.15
C VAL A 197 -1.25 -11.88 -14.51
N TRP A 198 -0.09 -12.28 -15.07
CA TRP A 198 1.18 -11.61 -14.87
C TRP A 198 1.48 -10.74 -16.10
N VAL A 199 1.72 -9.46 -15.88
CA VAL A 199 2.11 -8.50 -16.92
C VAL A 199 3.56 -8.11 -16.73
N LYS A 200 4.36 -8.31 -17.77
CA LYS A 200 5.72 -7.74 -17.87
C LYS A 200 5.65 -6.38 -18.56
N ILE A 201 6.29 -5.38 -17.96
CA ILE A 201 6.49 -4.04 -18.50
C ILE A 201 8.00 -3.86 -18.71
N PRO A 202 8.47 -3.76 -19.97
CA PRO A 202 9.88 -3.57 -20.26
C PRO A 202 10.43 -2.27 -19.66
N SER A 203 11.69 -2.31 -19.23
CA SER A 203 12.45 -1.13 -18.83
C SER A 203 12.77 -0.22 -20.01
N ILE A 204 13.14 1.03 -19.73
CA ILE A 204 13.61 2.00 -20.72
C ILE A 204 14.88 1.50 -21.40
N LYS A 205 15.74 0.74 -20.71
CA LYS A 205 16.92 0.12 -21.32
C LYS A 205 16.56 -1.00 -22.29
N HIS A 206 15.52 -1.78 -21.98
CA HIS A 206 15.11 -2.90 -22.82
C HIS A 206 14.19 -2.49 -23.98
N ASP A 207 13.44 -1.40 -23.82
CA ASP A 207 12.49 -0.91 -24.83
C ASP A 207 12.43 0.64 -24.85
N PRO A 208 13.51 1.29 -25.31
CA PRO A 208 13.63 2.75 -25.26
C PRO A 208 12.62 3.47 -26.16
N PHE A 209 12.20 2.84 -27.26
CA PHE A 209 11.28 3.44 -28.24
C PHE A 209 9.85 3.57 -27.71
N ASN A 210 9.47 2.75 -26.72
CA ASN A 210 8.15 2.78 -26.10
C ASN A 210 8.19 3.32 -24.67
N LYS A 211 9.20 4.12 -24.30
CA LYS A 211 9.37 4.70 -22.95
C LYS A 211 8.06 5.22 -22.35
N GLU A 212 7.40 6.16 -23.02
CA GLU A 212 6.18 6.79 -22.51
C GLU A 212 5.01 5.81 -22.39
N ALA A 213 4.88 4.89 -23.35
CA ALA A 213 3.85 3.85 -23.32
C ALA A 213 4.05 2.87 -22.16
N ASN A 214 5.30 2.48 -21.88
CA ASN A 214 5.65 1.59 -20.77
C ASN A 214 5.44 2.27 -19.41
N ILE A 215 5.79 3.55 -19.29
CA ILE A 215 5.48 4.36 -18.09
C ILE A 215 3.97 4.44 -17.87
N LYS A 216 3.20 4.80 -18.90
CA LYS A 216 1.72 4.87 -18.82
C LYS A 216 1.10 3.53 -18.44
N LYS A 217 1.61 2.42 -18.99
CA LYS A 217 1.21 1.05 -18.64
C LYS A 217 1.46 0.77 -17.15
N LEU A 218 2.63 1.13 -16.63
CA LEU A 218 2.95 0.98 -15.21
C LEU A 218 2.03 1.80 -14.31
N GLU A 219 1.74 3.05 -14.67
CA GLU A 219 0.83 3.90 -13.89
C GLU A 219 -0.59 3.33 -13.80
N ILE A 220 -1.11 2.78 -14.91
CA ILE A 220 -2.46 2.18 -14.99
C ILE A 220 -2.55 0.90 -14.14
N LEU A 221 -1.53 0.05 -14.23
CA LEU A 221 -1.51 -1.24 -13.55
C LEU A 221 -1.06 -1.13 -12.09
N SER A 222 -0.52 0.01 -11.66
CA SER A 222 -0.09 0.22 -10.28
C SER A 222 -1.25 0.28 -9.28
N CYS A 223 -0.99 -0.18 -8.07
CA CYS A 223 -1.90 -0.04 -6.93
C CYS A 223 -1.86 1.39 -6.37
N LYS A 224 -2.93 1.79 -5.66
CA LYS A 224 -3.06 3.14 -5.08
C LYS A 224 -2.00 3.52 -4.04
N ASN A 225 -1.39 2.51 -3.40
CA ASN A 225 -0.36 2.67 -2.37
C ASN A 225 1.07 2.58 -2.93
N TRP A 226 1.23 2.36 -4.24
CA TRP A 226 2.53 2.27 -4.89
C TRP A 226 2.93 3.63 -5.48
N CYS A 227 4.18 4.03 -5.25
CA CYS A 227 4.76 5.25 -5.81
C CYS A 227 4.86 5.23 -7.35
N THR A 228 4.76 4.04 -7.96
CA THR A 228 4.77 3.84 -9.41
C THR A 228 3.46 4.24 -10.11
N ARG A 229 2.47 4.78 -9.37
CA ARG A 229 1.23 5.32 -9.95
C ARG A 229 1.42 6.67 -10.66
N SER A 230 2.63 7.23 -10.66
CA SER A 230 2.96 8.48 -11.35
C SER A 230 4.43 8.53 -11.80
N SER A 231 4.66 8.99 -13.02
CA SER A 231 5.98 9.29 -13.60
C SER A 231 6.70 10.41 -12.84
N VAL A 232 5.96 11.41 -12.37
CA VAL A 232 6.47 12.52 -11.54
C VAL A 232 7.01 12.04 -10.17
N ASP A 233 6.60 10.85 -9.69
CA ASP A 233 7.09 10.27 -8.44
C ASP A 233 8.14 9.18 -8.69
N LYS A 234 7.71 7.96 -9.07
CA LYS A 234 8.62 6.80 -9.21
C LYS A 234 8.40 5.91 -10.42
N ALA A 235 7.37 6.12 -11.25
CA ALA A 235 7.11 5.20 -12.38
C ALA A 235 8.26 5.17 -13.38
N GLU A 236 8.80 6.33 -13.75
CA GLU A 236 9.96 6.41 -14.67
C GLU A 236 11.21 5.80 -14.03
N ALA A 237 11.53 6.18 -12.79
CA ALA A 237 12.68 5.65 -12.05
C ALA A 237 12.62 4.12 -11.88
N ALA A 238 11.43 3.56 -11.67
CA ALA A 238 11.24 2.11 -11.54
C ALA A 238 11.50 1.35 -12.85
N LEU A 239 11.43 2.02 -14.00
CA LEU A 239 11.69 1.44 -15.32
C LEU A 239 13.06 1.86 -15.88
N GLU A 240 13.88 2.61 -15.14
CA GLU A 240 15.16 3.11 -15.66
C GLU A 240 16.16 1.99 -15.96
N ASP A 241 16.28 1.00 -15.06
CA ASP A 241 17.24 -0.10 -15.22
C ASP A 241 16.58 -1.42 -15.61
N GLY A 242 15.61 -1.89 -14.82
CA GLY A 242 15.01 -3.21 -15.01
C GLY A 242 13.51 -3.18 -15.28
N ASP A 243 13.03 -4.32 -15.76
CA ASP A 243 11.63 -4.56 -16.06
C ASP A 243 10.80 -4.57 -14.78
N PHE A 244 9.52 -4.29 -14.94
CA PHE A 244 8.52 -4.37 -13.88
C PHE A 244 7.51 -5.48 -14.18
N TYR A 245 7.17 -6.28 -13.18
CA TYR A 245 6.20 -7.37 -13.30
C TYR A 245 5.03 -7.12 -12.36
N ILE A 246 3.79 -7.27 -12.84
CA ILE A 246 2.58 -7.02 -12.05
C ILE A 246 1.66 -8.22 -12.13
N TYR A 247 1.26 -8.73 -10.97
CA TYR A 247 0.18 -9.71 -10.86
C TYR A 247 -1.14 -8.99 -10.62
N LEU A 248 -2.13 -9.28 -11.46
CA LEU A 248 -3.51 -8.80 -11.30
C LEU A 248 -4.46 -9.98 -11.22
N GLU A 249 -5.52 -9.82 -10.43
CA GLU A 249 -6.60 -10.80 -10.31
C GLU A 249 -7.94 -10.09 -10.29
N ARG A 250 -8.98 -10.75 -10.81
CA ARG A 250 -10.34 -10.26 -10.72
C ARG A 250 -10.88 -10.49 -9.30
N ASN A 251 -11.37 -9.42 -8.68
CA ASN A 251 -12.02 -9.51 -7.38
C ASN A 251 -13.42 -10.15 -7.48
N LYS A 252 -14.14 -10.25 -6.35
CA LYS A 252 -15.51 -10.82 -6.32
C LYS A 252 -16.51 -10.10 -7.23
N ALA A 253 -16.31 -8.81 -7.50
CA ALA A 253 -17.11 -8.02 -8.44
C ALA A 253 -16.59 -8.10 -9.89
N LYS A 254 -15.65 -9.01 -10.17
CA LYS A 254 -14.97 -9.22 -11.45
C LYS A 254 -14.13 -8.02 -11.93
N LEU A 255 -13.77 -7.12 -11.03
CA LEU A 255 -12.93 -5.96 -11.33
C LEU A 255 -11.45 -6.31 -11.16
N TRP A 256 -10.60 -5.77 -12.03
CA TRP A 256 -9.15 -6.00 -11.98
C TRP A 256 -8.48 -5.30 -10.80
N GLU A 257 -7.78 -6.05 -9.96
CA GLU A 257 -6.99 -5.56 -8.84
C GLU A 257 -5.52 -6.00 -8.96
N PRO A 258 -4.56 -5.06 -8.93
CA PRO A 258 -3.15 -5.40 -8.82
C PRO A 258 -2.84 -5.80 -7.39
N LEU A 259 -2.23 -6.97 -7.23
CA LEU A 259 -1.96 -7.56 -5.92
C LEU A 259 -0.46 -7.58 -5.60
N VAL A 260 0.40 -7.71 -6.63
CA VAL A 260 1.85 -7.80 -6.49
C VAL A 260 2.53 -7.00 -7.59
N GLY A 261 3.53 -6.20 -7.23
CA GLY A 261 4.48 -5.58 -8.15
C GLY A 261 5.89 -6.09 -7.86
N MET A 262 6.68 -6.37 -8.89
CA MET A 262 8.07 -6.79 -8.74
C MET A 262 8.96 -5.98 -9.68
N THR A 263 9.94 -5.29 -9.12
CA THR A 263 10.92 -4.52 -9.88
C THR A 263 12.17 -5.35 -10.05
N THR A 264 12.75 -5.36 -11.24
CA THR A 264 14.09 -5.92 -11.46
C THR A 264 15.16 -4.83 -11.49
N ALA A 265 16.38 -5.21 -11.13
CA ALA A 265 17.58 -4.39 -11.28
C ALA A 265 18.74 -5.31 -11.62
N LYS A 266 19.56 -4.95 -12.61
CA LYS A 266 20.69 -5.78 -13.08
C LYS A 266 20.29 -7.25 -13.38
N GLY A 267 19.12 -7.44 -14.00
CA GLY A 267 18.62 -8.76 -14.40
C GLY A 267 18.11 -9.67 -13.28
N LYS A 268 17.91 -9.15 -12.06
CA LYS A 268 17.29 -9.90 -10.95
C LYS A 268 16.17 -9.10 -10.31
N ILE A 269 15.19 -9.78 -9.74
CA ILE A 269 14.13 -9.15 -8.94
C ILE A 269 14.77 -8.53 -7.71
N ASP A 270 14.60 -7.23 -7.55
CA ASP A 270 15.17 -6.43 -6.48
C ASP A 270 14.18 -6.27 -5.32
N GLN A 271 12.94 -5.91 -5.63
CA GLN A 271 11.88 -5.68 -4.65
C GLN A 271 10.57 -6.34 -5.09
N ILE A 272 9.78 -6.73 -4.10
CA ILE A 272 8.41 -7.25 -4.26
C ILE A 272 7.50 -6.41 -3.36
N GLN A 273 6.44 -5.84 -3.93
CA GLN A 273 5.51 -4.95 -3.27
C GLN A 273 4.10 -5.54 -3.30
N GLY A 274 3.46 -5.65 -2.14
CA GLY A 274 2.04 -5.95 -2.01
C GLY A 274 1.17 -4.69 -1.96
N VAL A 275 -0.16 -4.86 -1.95
CA VAL A 275 -1.14 -3.76 -1.84
C VAL A 275 -0.90 -2.86 -0.62
N GLU A 276 -0.49 -3.44 0.51
CA GLU A 276 -0.23 -2.70 1.75
C GLU A 276 1.10 -1.91 1.73
N ASN A 277 1.99 -2.21 0.79
CA ASN A 277 3.30 -1.58 0.66
C ASN A 277 4.09 -1.52 1.99
N ASN A 278 4.13 -2.65 2.71
CA ASN A 278 4.72 -2.79 4.04
C ASN A 278 6.00 -3.66 4.04
N ASN A 279 6.62 -3.88 2.87
CA ASN A 279 7.76 -4.79 2.65
C ASN A 279 7.51 -6.27 2.95
N ILE A 280 6.26 -6.67 3.21
CA ILE A 280 5.86 -8.07 3.36
C ILE A 280 5.20 -8.51 2.06
N VAL A 281 5.71 -9.59 1.46
CA VAL A 281 5.07 -10.21 0.30
C VAL A 281 3.69 -10.72 0.72
N PRO A 282 2.60 -10.45 -0.04
CA PRO A 282 1.27 -10.89 0.32
C PRO A 282 1.24 -12.39 0.64
N LEU A 283 0.93 -12.72 1.88
CA LEU A 283 1.08 -14.07 2.43
C LEU A 283 0.36 -15.15 1.60
N LYS A 284 -0.80 -14.82 1.02
CA LYS A 284 -1.59 -15.75 0.20
C LYS A 284 -1.03 -15.98 -1.22
N LEU A 285 -0.06 -15.16 -1.65
CA LEU A 285 0.47 -15.17 -3.01
C LEU A 285 1.94 -15.61 -3.07
N VAL A 286 2.52 -16.03 -1.94
CA VAL A 286 3.93 -16.46 -1.89
C VAL A 286 4.20 -17.58 -2.88
N ASP A 287 3.35 -18.61 -2.89
CA ASP A 287 3.50 -19.77 -3.78
C ASP A 287 3.32 -19.36 -5.26
N GLU A 288 2.33 -18.51 -5.57
CA GLU A 288 2.09 -17.98 -6.92
C GLU A 288 3.32 -17.21 -7.43
N ILE A 289 3.92 -16.38 -6.58
CA ILE A 289 5.12 -15.62 -6.89
C ILE A 289 6.31 -16.55 -7.13
N GLU A 290 6.56 -17.54 -6.25
CA GLU A 290 7.66 -18.50 -6.44
C GLU A 290 7.49 -19.31 -7.73
N VAL A 291 6.26 -19.76 -8.02
CA VAL A 291 5.93 -20.46 -9.28
C VAL A 291 6.22 -19.58 -10.48
N PHE A 292 5.80 -18.31 -10.46
CA PHE A 292 6.06 -17.37 -11.56
C PHE A 292 7.55 -17.12 -11.77
N ILE A 293 8.30 -16.87 -10.69
CA ILE A 293 9.75 -16.63 -10.72
C ILE A 293 10.48 -17.81 -11.36
N ASN A 294 10.15 -19.03 -10.92
CA ASN A 294 10.76 -20.26 -11.43
C ASN A 294 10.40 -20.49 -12.91
N LYS A 295 9.11 -20.37 -13.28
CA LYS A 295 8.66 -20.52 -14.67
C LYS A 295 9.29 -19.50 -15.62
N SER A 296 9.51 -18.28 -15.13
CA SER A 296 10.11 -17.19 -15.90
C SER A 296 11.63 -17.17 -15.88
N ASN A 297 12.27 -18.14 -15.21
CA ASN A 297 13.72 -18.23 -15.00
C ASN A 297 14.32 -16.92 -14.43
N LEU A 298 13.57 -16.26 -13.53
CA LEU A 298 14.00 -15.04 -12.85
C LEU A 298 14.81 -15.40 -11.61
N LYS A 299 15.77 -14.56 -11.28
CA LYS A 299 16.56 -14.67 -10.04
C LYS A 299 16.22 -13.51 -9.12
N CYS A 300 16.41 -13.70 -7.82
CA CYS A 300 16.19 -12.65 -6.81
C CYS A 300 17.52 -12.11 -6.29
N HIS A 301 17.57 -10.81 -6.00
CA HIS A 301 18.57 -10.24 -5.11
C HIS A 301 18.28 -10.64 -3.66
N SER A 302 19.34 -10.77 -2.88
CA SER A 302 19.32 -11.02 -1.45
C SER A 302 20.09 -9.92 -0.73
N GLY A 303 19.69 -9.60 0.50
CA GLY A 303 20.33 -8.56 1.30
C GLY A 303 19.28 -7.66 1.96
N ILE A 304 19.65 -7.08 3.09
CA ILE A 304 18.86 -6.09 3.80
C ILE A 304 19.58 -4.75 3.68
N TYR A 305 18.83 -3.74 3.25
CA TYR A 305 19.28 -2.36 3.13
C TYR A 305 18.25 -1.46 3.82
N ASP A 306 18.54 -0.17 3.93
CA ASP A 306 17.68 0.78 4.65
C ASP A 306 16.22 0.80 4.14
N GLU A 307 16.02 0.55 2.85
CA GLU A 307 14.67 0.50 2.25
C GLU A 307 13.87 -0.76 2.64
N GLY A 308 14.56 -1.82 3.09
CA GLY A 308 13.96 -3.10 3.50
C GLY A 308 14.72 -4.34 2.98
N PRO A 309 14.12 -5.53 3.14
CA PRO A 309 14.65 -6.76 2.58
C PRO A 309 14.53 -6.77 1.05
N LYS A 310 15.56 -7.25 0.36
CA LYS A 310 15.48 -7.58 -1.07
C LYS A 310 14.59 -8.79 -1.31
N ALA A 311 14.15 -8.95 -2.55
CA ALA A 311 13.13 -9.92 -2.97
C ALA A 311 13.28 -11.33 -2.37
N TYR A 312 14.50 -11.89 -2.35
CA TYR A 312 14.70 -13.24 -1.80
C TYR A 312 14.38 -13.32 -0.30
N GLN A 313 14.88 -12.37 0.50
CA GLN A 313 14.57 -12.33 1.93
C GLN A 313 13.10 -11.99 2.18
N ALA A 314 12.50 -11.13 1.38
CA ALA A 314 11.07 -10.80 1.49
C ALA A 314 10.19 -12.06 1.30
N ILE A 315 10.53 -12.93 0.34
CA ILE A 315 9.87 -14.22 0.15
C ILE A 315 10.05 -15.11 1.39
N LEU A 316 11.30 -15.27 1.87
CA LEU A 316 11.59 -16.11 3.04
C LEU A 316 10.88 -15.61 4.31
N ILE A 317 10.82 -14.30 4.52
CA ILE A 317 10.07 -13.68 5.63
C ILE A 317 8.60 -14.05 5.54
N SER A 318 7.97 -13.90 4.36
CA SER A 318 6.57 -14.26 4.18
C SER A 318 6.30 -15.76 4.31
N LYS A 319 7.23 -16.62 3.87
CA LYS A 319 7.14 -18.07 4.13
C LYS A 319 7.15 -18.35 5.63
N LYS A 320 8.08 -17.72 6.36
CA LYS A 320 8.16 -17.87 7.81
C LYS A 320 6.91 -17.36 8.53
N LEU A 321 6.32 -16.26 8.06
CA LEU A 321 5.05 -15.74 8.56
C LEU A 321 3.87 -16.70 8.34
N ASN A 322 3.92 -17.50 7.26
CA ASN A 322 2.93 -18.53 6.94
C ASN A 322 3.15 -19.87 7.63
N GLU A 323 4.33 -20.12 8.21
CA GLU A 323 4.59 -21.35 8.93
C GLU A 323 3.62 -21.52 10.09
N GLN A 324 3.01 -22.70 10.16
CA GLN A 324 2.11 -23.09 11.23
C GLN A 324 2.89 -23.79 12.33
N ASP A 325 2.65 -23.39 13.57
CA ASP A 325 3.09 -24.14 14.72
C ASP A 325 2.41 -25.51 14.76
N GLY A 326 3.19 -26.57 14.99
CA GLY A 326 2.71 -27.95 14.91
C GLY A 326 1.76 -28.35 16.04
N VAL A 327 1.71 -27.58 17.14
CA VAL A 327 0.87 -27.88 18.30
C VAL A 327 -0.45 -27.11 18.25
N SER A 328 -0.37 -25.79 18.04
CA SER A 328 -1.52 -24.89 18.02
C SER A 328 -2.19 -24.76 16.64
N GLY A 329 -1.50 -25.17 15.56
CA GLY A 329 -1.92 -24.93 14.17
C GLY A 329 -1.93 -23.44 13.79
N LYS A 330 -1.44 -22.56 14.66
CA LYS A 330 -1.45 -21.10 14.46
C LYS A 330 -0.27 -20.71 13.58
N THR A 331 -0.53 -19.90 12.54
CA THR A 331 0.54 -19.30 11.73
C THR A 331 1.30 -18.26 12.55
N PHE A 332 2.59 -18.07 12.29
CA PHE A 332 3.38 -17.02 12.95
C PHE A 332 2.75 -15.63 12.80
N ALA A 333 2.26 -15.26 11.61
CA ALA A 333 1.56 -13.97 11.41
C ALA A 333 0.34 -13.78 12.32
N ARG A 334 -0.36 -14.87 12.64
CA ARG A 334 -1.52 -14.85 13.55
C ARG A 334 -1.10 -14.71 15.00
N ALA A 335 0.00 -15.36 15.41
CA ALA A 335 0.58 -15.16 16.74
C ALA A 335 0.96 -13.68 16.98
N ILE A 336 1.58 -13.04 15.98
CA ILE A 336 1.90 -11.60 16.02
C ILE A 336 0.64 -10.76 16.19
N LYS A 337 -0.38 -11.00 15.35
CA LYS A 337 -1.63 -10.23 15.39
C LYS A 337 -2.37 -10.35 16.73
N GLU A 338 -2.29 -11.51 17.37
CA GLU A 338 -2.96 -11.81 18.64
C GLU A 338 -2.09 -11.46 19.86
N ASN A 339 -0.87 -10.92 19.66
CA ASN A 339 0.14 -10.69 20.71
C ASN A 339 0.40 -11.94 21.57
N ASP A 340 0.43 -13.11 20.93
CA ASP A 340 0.68 -14.39 21.59
C ASP A 340 2.20 -14.61 21.73
N THR A 341 2.77 -14.08 22.80
CA THR A 341 4.22 -14.07 23.05
C THR A 341 4.84 -15.46 23.03
N GLN A 342 4.14 -16.46 23.58
CA GLN A 342 4.65 -17.83 23.62
C GLN A 342 4.75 -18.40 22.20
N ALA A 343 3.67 -18.32 21.42
CA ALA A 343 3.65 -18.79 20.04
C ALA A 343 4.63 -18.01 19.14
N MET A 344 4.88 -16.72 19.42
CA MET A 344 5.90 -15.95 18.72
C MET A 344 7.31 -16.49 19.00
N PHE A 345 7.67 -16.78 20.26
CA PHE A 345 8.97 -17.38 20.58
C PHE A 345 9.13 -18.78 20.01
N ASP A 346 8.08 -19.60 20.03
CA ASP A 346 8.08 -20.93 19.42
C ASP A 346 8.36 -20.84 17.92
N ALA A 347 7.66 -19.95 17.21
CA ALA A 347 7.91 -19.71 15.79
C ALA A 347 9.34 -19.23 15.53
N LEU A 348 9.91 -18.40 16.41
CA LEU A 348 11.30 -17.92 16.31
C LEU A 348 12.34 -18.98 16.70
N GLY A 349 11.91 -20.16 17.18
CA GLY A 349 12.79 -21.23 17.66
C GLY A 349 13.50 -20.90 18.97
N VAL A 350 12.95 -19.96 19.75
CA VAL A 350 13.46 -19.60 21.07
C VAL A 350 12.79 -20.48 22.11
N LYS A 351 13.57 -21.38 22.72
CA LYS A 351 13.08 -22.22 23.82
C LYS A 351 12.51 -21.32 24.92
N ASN A 352 11.26 -21.59 25.30
CA ASN A 352 10.55 -20.83 26.30
C ASN A 352 9.66 -21.76 27.14
N ARG A 353 9.27 -21.30 28.33
CA ARG A 353 8.28 -21.96 29.18
C ARG A 353 7.55 -20.95 30.07
N LYS A 354 6.31 -21.25 30.42
CA LYS A 354 5.59 -20.53 31.48
C LYS A 354 6.15 -20.88 32.85
N VAL A 355 6.23 -19.90 33.74
CA VAL A 355 6.73 -20.09 35.11
C VAL A 355 5.69 -19.73 36.17
N GLU A 356 5.38 -18.44 36.34
CA GLU A 356 4.45 -17.93 37.34
C GLU A 356 3.34 -17.14 36.64
N GLY A 357 2.09 -17.57 36.79
CA GLY A 357 0.98 -17.02 36.00
C GLY A 357 1.24 -17.16 34.50
N ASP A 358 1.11 -16.05 33.77
CA ASP A 358 1.38 -15.97 32.33
C ASP A 358 2.80 -15.47 31.99
N LEU A 359 3.71 -15.36 32.97
CA LEU A 359 5.09 -14.94 32.73
C LEU A 359 5.94 -16.05 32.10
N LEU A 360 6.91 -15.63 31.29
CA LEU A 360 7.77 -16.50 30.50
C LEU A 360 9.22 -16.47 30.96
N GLU A 361 9.84 -17.64 30.92
CA GLU A 361 11.29 -17.81 30.90
C GLU A 361 11.72 -18.20 29.48
N ILE A 362 12.72 -17.52 28.92
CA ILE A 362 13.28 -17.81 27.60
C ILE A 362 14.77 -18.14 27.69
N ALA A 363 15.27 -19.00 26.81
CA ALA A 363 16.68 -19.41 26.86
C ALA A 363 17.66 -18.32 26.42
N THR A 364 17.29 -17.47 25.47
CA THR A 364 18.14 -16.37 25.01
C THR A 364 17.29 -15.38 24.24
N TYR A 365 17.82 -14.19 24.04
CA TYR A 365 17.22 -13.20 23.16
C TYR A 365 18.27 -12.59 22.23
N LYS A 366 17.90 -12.49 20.97
CA LYS A 366 18.57 -11.66 19.96
C LYS A 366 17.49 -11.10 19.01
N PRO A 367 17.63 -9.87 18.48
CA PRO A 367 16.60 -9.19 17.68
C PRO A 367 16.58 -9.65 16.21
N SER A 368 16.93 -10.92 15.94
CA SER A 368 17.01 -11.44 14.57
C SER A 368 16.79 -12.94 14.48
N TYR A 369 16.18 -13.35 13.37
CA TYR A 369 15.91 -14.74 13.03
C TYR A 369 16.85 -15.19 11.90
N ASN A 370 17.30 -16.44 11.95
CA ASN A 370 18.05 -17.05 10.86
C ASN A 370 17.08 -17.76 9.90
N LEU A 371 16.84 -17.13 8.75
CA LEU A 371 15.93 -17.63 7.72
C LEU A 371 16.49 -18.87 7.01
N VAL A 372 17.82 -18.93 6.82
CA VAL A 372 18.49 -20.05 6.17
C VAL A 372 19.79 -20.38 6.91
N GLN A 373 19.75 -21.45 7.71
CA GLN A 373 20.86 -21.83 8.57
C GLN A 373 22.17 -22.07 7.82
N THR A 374 22.11 -22.67 6.63
CA THR A 374 23.28 -23.05 5.83
C THR A 374 24.01 -21.87 5.20
N SER A 375 23.31 -20.78 4.88
CA SER A 375 23.88 -19.61 4.21
C SER A 375 23.98 -18.38 5.12
N GLY A 376 23.52 -18.47 6.38
CA GLY A 376 23.55 -17.36 7.33
C GLY A 376 22.63 -16.20 6.97
N ILE A 377 21.62 -16.41 6.12
CA ILE A 377 20.67 -15.36 5.76
C ILE A 377 19.74 -15.12 6.93
N THR A 378 19.75 -13.89 7.46
CA THR A 378 18.97 -13.50 8.64
C THR A 378 17.99 -12.38 8.30
N ALA A 379 16.99 -12.19 9.16
CA ALA A 379 16.13 -11.01 9.14
C ALA A 379 15.92 -10.49 10.57
N PRO A 380 15.93 -9.16 10.79
CA PRO A 380 15.58 -8.58 12.08
C PRO A 380 14.09 -8.80 12.38
N TYR A 381 13.74 -8.89 13.66
CA TYR A 381 12.36 -9.13 14.09
C TYR A 381 11.37 -8.08 13.59
N SER A 382 11.81 -6.83 13.51
CA SER A 382 11.04 -5.72 12.95
C SER A 382 10.55 -5.95 11.51
N MET A 383 11.26 -6.74 10.71
CA MET A 383 10.84 -7.07 9.33
C MET A 383 9.74 -8.10 9.24
N PHE A 384 9.46 -8.83 10.32
CA PHE A 384 8.25 -9.66 10.45
C PHE A 384 7.03 -8.84 10.90
N GLY A 385 7.22 -7.56 11.24
CA GLY A 385 6.19 -6.72 11.85
C GLY A 385 6.06 -6.91 13.37
N LEU A 386 7.06 -7.50 14.02
CA LEU A 386 7.08 -7.67 15.48
C LEU A 386 7.33 -6.33 16.19
N ASN A 387 6.58 -6.11 17.28
CA ASN A 387 6.93 -5.13 18.30
C ASN A 387 7.72 -5.84 19.40
N GLU A 388 9.00 -5.46 19.58
CA GLU A 388 9.87 -6.08 20.58
C GLU A 388 9.47 -5.74 22.02
N ASP A 389 8.84 -4.57 22.25
CA ASP A 389 8.32 -4.22 23.58
C ASP A 389 7.19 -5.18 23.99
N ASP A 390 6.27 -5.48 23.06
CA ASP A 390 5.18 -6.42 23.30
C ASP A 390 5.70 -7.86 23.44
N LEU A 391 6.66 -8.25 22.58
CA LEU A 391 7.29 -9.57 22.62
C LEU A 391 8.01 -9.84 23.97
N LEU A 392 8.55 -8.81 24.61
CA LEU A 392 9.31 -8.96 25.87
C LEU A 392 8.48 -8.61 27.11
N ALA A 393 7.26 -8.09 26.97
CA ALA A 393 6.46 -7.56 28.08
C ALA A 393 6.21 -8.57 29.22
N ASP A 394 6.10 -9.85 28.87
CA ASP A 394 5.83 -10.93 29.83
C ASP A 394 7.05 -11.80 30.15
N VAL A 395 8.24 -11.42 29.68
CA VAL A 395 9.46 -12.17 29.96
C VAL A 395 10.00 -11.83 31.34
N LYS A 396 9.97 -12.80 32.25
CA LYS A 396 10.51 -12.71 33.62
C LYS A 396 11.99 -13.02 33.68
N LYS A 397 12.44 -14.01 32.92
CA LYS A 397 13.82 -14.51 32.96
C LYS A 397 14.36 -14.82 31.56
N ILE A 398 15.61 -14.44 31.31
CA ILE A 398 16.39 -14.84 30.16
C ILE A 398 17.54 -15.74 30.66
N ASP A 399 17.44 -17.04 30.41
CA ASP A 399 18.45 -18.04 30.80
C ASP A 399 19.62 -18.13 29.82
N GLY A 400 20.20 -16.97 29.49
CA GLY A 400 21.29 -16.83 28.55
C GLY A 400 21.55 -15.36 28.24
N ASN A 401 22.09 -15.08 27.05
CA ASN A 401 22.39 -13.70 26.66
C ASN A 401 21.12 -12.95 26.27
N PHE A 402 21.08 -11.67 26.65
CA PHE A 402 20.11 -10.67 26.20
C PHE A 402 20.82 -9.70 25.25
N VAL A 403 20.82 -10.04 23.97
CA VAL A 403 21.52 -9.27 22.93
C VAL A 403 20.59 -8.22 22.37
N LEU A 404 20.97 -6.95 22.48
CA LEU A 404 20.28 -5.77 21.93
C LEU A 404 21.07 -5.10 20.80
N TYR A 405 22.37 -5.39 20.71
CA TYR A 405 23.30 -4.82 19.75
C TYR A 405 23.61 -5.77 18.57
N ASN A 406 23.84 -5.17 17.41
CA ASN A 406 24.47 -5.76 16.26
C ASN A 406 25.38 -4.73 15.55
N LYS A 407 26.44 -5.21 14.89
CA LYS A 407 27.31 -4.36 14.06
C LYS A 407 26.54 -3.63 12.96
N ASN A 408 25.52 -4.27 12.37
CA ASN A 408 24.60 -3.60 11.46
C ASN A 408 23.43 -2.99 12.26
N PRO A 409 23.26 -1.66 12.28
CA PRO A 409 22.21 -1.00 13.05
C PRO A 409 20.78 -1.44 12.71
N LEU A 410 20.53 -1.94 11.50
CA LEU A 410 19.22 -2.49 11.09
C LEU A 410 18.83 -3.75 11.89
N TYR A 411 19.81 -4.38 12.53
CA TYR A 411 19.65 -5.56 13.38
C TYR A 411 19.80 -5.24 14.87
N ASN A 412 19.89 -3.96 15.25
CA ASN A 412 19.76 -3.59 16.66
C ASN A 412 18.33 -3.81 17.12
N SER A 413 18.18 -4.14 18.40
CA SER A 413 16.87 -4.19 19.05
C SER A 413 16.21 -2.82 19.07
N LEU A 414 14.91 -2.80 18.76
CA LEU A 414 14.09 -1.59 18.70
C LEU A 414 13.26 -1.35 19.96
N ILE A 415 13.54 -2.03 21.07
CA ILE A 415 12.83 -1.81 22.33
C ILE A 415 12.85 -0.32 22.71
N THR A 416 11.68 0.19 23.09
CA THR A 416 11.54 1.57 23.55
C THR A 416 11.54 1.66 25.07
N HIS A 417 11.30 0.54 25.77
CA HIS A 417 11.38 0.42 27.22
C HIS A 417 12.19 -0.82 27.60
N PHE A 418 12.89 -0.78 28.74
CA PHE A 418 13.44 -2.00 29.30
C PHE A 418 12.27 -2.89 29.76
N PRO A 419 12.28 -4.21 29.50
CA PRO A 419 11.16 -5.07 29.87
C PRO A 419 10.92 -5.03 31.39
N SER A 420 9.76 -4.50 31.80
CA SER A 420 9.50 -4.15 33.20
C SER A 420 9.41 -5.38 34.11
N LYS A 421 9.01 -6.53 33.55
CA LYS A 421 8.90 -7.80 34.27
C LYS A 421 10.20 -8.63 34.24
N LEU A 422 11.21 -8.20 33.49
CA LEU A 422 12.48 -8.92 33.41
C LEU A 422 13.25 -8.72 34.71
N GLU A 423 13.41 -9.81 35.46
CA GLU A 423 14.09 -9.85 36.74
C GLU A 423 15.52 -10.35 36.62
N THR A 424 15.74 -11.38 35.80
CA THR A 424 17.04 -12.07 35.73
C THR A 424 17.46 -12.32 34.28
N VAL A 425 18.69 -11.94 33.94
CA VAL A 425 19.46 -12.42 32.80
C VAL A 425 20.60 -13.26 33.36
N THR A 426 20.81 -14.51 32.91
CA THR A 426 21.88 -15.40 33.41
C THR A 426 23.16 -15.36 32.57
N GLY A 427 23.11 -14.83 31.33
CA GLY A 427 24.26 -14.58 30.46
C GLY A 427 24.72 -13.12 30.46
N LYS A 428 25.07 -12.58 29.29
CA LYS A 428 25.48 -11.18 29.13
C LYS A 428 24.35 -10.33 28.54
N ILE A 429 24.34 -9.04 28.87
CA ILE A 429 23.56 -8.03 28.16
C ILE A 429 24.51 -7.32 27.19
N GLU A 430 24.23 -7.38 25.89
CA GLU A 430 25.03 -6.71 24.85
C GLU A 430 24.21 -5.57 24.27
N CYS A 431 24.66 -4.32 24.37
CA CYS A 431 23.87 -3.15 23.98
C CYS A 431 24.71 -2.04 23.35
N THR A 432 24.03 -1.12 22.67
CA THR A 432 24.64 0.12 22.19
C THR A 432 24.87 1.08 23.35
N LYS A 433 25.84 2.00 23.20
CA LYS A 433 26.01 3.13 24.13
C LYS A 433 24.70 3.87 24.46
N LYS A 434 23.88 4.17 23.45
CA LYS A 434 22.59 4.86 23.63
C LYS A 434 21.58 4.06 24.45
N GLN A 435 21.54 2.74 24.27
CA GLN A 435 20.68 1.87 25.08
C GLN A 435 21.18 1.78 26.52
N TYR A 436 22.49 1.72 26.75
CA TYR A 436 23.06 1.74 28.10
C TYR A 436 22.77 3.06 28.84
N GLU A 437 22.92 4.20 28.17
CA GLU A 437 22.55 5.52 28.73
C GLU A 437 21.07 5.59 29.15
N LYS A 438 20.21 4.87 28.44
CA LYS A 438 18.75 4.87 28.68
C LYS A 438 18.29 3.83 29.71
N PHE A 439 18.91 2.65 29.73
CA PHE A 439 18.44 1.48 30.49
C PHE A 439 19.49 0.89 31.43
N GLY A 440 20.63 1.56 31.65
CA GLY A 440 21.78 1.01 32.36
C GLY A 440 21.49 0.52 33.77
N GLU A 441 20.65 1.25 34.53
CA GLU A 441 20.24 0.83 35.87
C GLU A 441 19.40 -0.46 35.85
N ASP A 442 18.46 -0.56 34.91
CA ASP A 442 17.65 -1.76 34.71
C ASP A 442 18.48 -2.96 34.26
N MET A 443 19.46 -2.73 33.36
CA MET A 443 20.39 -3.76 32.93
C MET A 443 21.22 -4.28 34.11
N LEU A 444 21.73 -3.39 34.96
CA LEU A 444 22.52 -3.72 36.14
C LEU A 444 21.69 -4.49 37.16
N ARG A 445 20.43 -4.10 37.38
CA ARG A 445 19.46 -4.84 38.18
C ARG A 445 19.27 -6.25 37.64
N ALA A 446 19.03 -6.40 36.33
CA ALA A 446 18.73 -7.68 35.71
C ALA A 446 19.92 -8.67 35.71
N VAL A 447 21.16 -8.19 35.88
CA VAL A 447 22.35 -9.05 36.03
C VAL A 447 22.86 -9.18 37.48
N ASP A 448 22.04 -8.81 38.47
CA ASP A 448 22.39 -8.91 39.90
C ASP A 448 23.63 -8.08 40.27
N GLY A 449 23.69 -6.83 39.78
CA GLY A 449 24.76 -5.88 40.10
C GLY A 449 26.12 -6.16 39.42
N LYS A 450 26.22 -7.23 38.62
CA LYS A 450 27.47 -7.67 37.98
C LYS A 450 27.74 -6.88 36.68
N ALA A 451 28.30 -5.69 36.83
CA ALA A 451 28.56 -4.77 35.71
C ALA A 451 29.45 -5.37 34.60
N ASP A 452 30.32 -6.34 34.92
CA ASP A 452 31.17 -7.07 33.96
C ASP A 452 30.36 -7.92 32.95
N ARG A 453 29.08 -8.15 33.23
CA ARG A 453 28.14 -8.87 32.35
C ARG A 453 27.38 -7.96 31.40
N ILE A 454 27.61 -6.64 31.45
CA ILE A 454 27.07 -5.67 30.51
C ILE A 454 28.18 -5.28 29.54
N ILE A 455 27.99 -5.60 28.25
CA ILE A 455 28.91 -5.22 27.18
C ILE A 455 28.28 -4.07 26.40
N VAL A 456 28.94 -2.91 26.46
CA VAL A 456 28.55 -1.73 25.69
C VAL A 456 29.44 -1.61 24.46
N HIS A 457 28.80 -1.54 23.29
CA HIS A 457 29.44 -1.41 21.99
C HIS A 457 29.36 0.02 21.42
#